data_AF-A0A7S2GCS6-F1
#
_entry.id   AF-A0A7S2GCS6-F1
#
_cell.length_a   1.000
_cell.length_b   1.000
_cell.length_c   1.000
_cell.angle_alpha   90.00
_cell.angle_beta   90.00
_cell.angle_gamma   90.00
#
_symmetry.space_group_name_H-M   'P 1'
#
loop_
_entity.id
_entity.type
_entity.pdbx_description
1 polymer ?
#
loop_
_entity_poly.entity_id
_entity_poly.type
_entity_poly.pdbx_seq_one_letter_code
_entity_poly.pdbx_strand_id
1 'polypeptide(L)'
;MKLTNGDRSSTCDAYFASDDEHDLYAAHESKGAAHFIKKWEGDKDQSYLKIVEPKNELKTEYTKENEQEWITVLIIDCRGVEPTHWMPRNDFTIETESGETYEDEDVDFEEAGDGQGFIWADVNDAGQEVSISNLEYSLEAC
;
A
#
# COMPACT_ATOMS: atom_id res chain seq x y z
N MET A 1 -5.30 -4.07 -9.88
CA MET A 1 -4.45 -3.38 -10.87
C MET A 1 -5.08 -3.45 -12.25
N LYS A 2 -5.06 -2.36 -13.04
CA LYS A 2 -5.58 -2.30 -14.42
C LYS A 2 -4.44 -2.02 -15.40
N LEU A 3 -4.66 -2.37 -16.65
CA LEU A 3 -3.72 -2.18 -17.76
C LEU A 3 -4.10 -0.95 -18.56
N THR A 4 -3.10 -0.17 -18.97
CA THR A 4 -3.24 0.89 -19.97
C THR A 4 -2.29 0.64 -21.14
N ASN A 5 -2.54 -0.42 -21.90
CA ASN A 5 -2.11 -0.49 -23.29
C ASN A 5 -3.10 -1.36 -24.10
N GLY A 6 -4.04 -0.71 -24.79
CA GLY A 6 -4.99 -1.35 -25.71
C GLY A 6 -6.02 -2.27 -25.07
N ASP A 7 -7.17 -1.72 -24.66
CA ASP A 7 -8.51 -2.34 -24.46
C ASP A 7 -8.62 -3.80 -23.92
N ARG A 8 -7.61 -4.27 -23.16
CA ARG A 8 -7.62 -5.57 -22.48
C ARG A 8 -7.46 -5.33 -20.99
N SER A 9 -8.53 -5.51 -20.22
CA SER A 9 -8.44 -5.49 -18.76
C SER A 9 -8.18 -6.91 -18.25
N SER A 10 -6.92 -7.30 -18.07
CA SER A 10 -6.59 -8.40 -17.18
C SER A 10 -6.22 -7.83 -15.82
N THR A 11 -6.98 -8.17 -14.80
CA THR A 11 -6.69 -7.81 -13.41
C THR A 11 -5.93 -8.95 -12.74
N CYS A 12 -5.15 -8.61 -11.72
CA CYS A 12 -4.65 -9.57 -10.75
C CYS A 12 -4.57 -8.93 -9.38
N ASP A 13 -4.66 -9.78 -8.36
CA ASP A 13 -4.27 -9.43 -7.00
C ASP A 13 -2.77 -9.63 -6.89
N ALA A 14 -2.11 -8.69 -6.22
CA ALA A 14 -0.68 -8.70 -5.99
C ALA A 14 -0.42 -8.11 -4.62
N TYR A 15 0.53 -8.71 -3.91
CA TYR A 15 1.10 -8.20 -2.68
C TYR A 15 2.57 -7.90 -2.96
N PHE A 16 3.06 -6.76 -2.48
CA PHE A 16 4.45 -6.32 -2.60
C PHE A 16 4.80 -5.50 -1.37
N ALA A 17 5.98 -5.75 -0.81
CA ALA A 17 6.52 -5.07 0.36
C ALA A 17 7.71 -4.18 -0.05
N SER A 18 8.04 -3.16 0.74
CA SER A 18 9.10 -2.20 0.41
C SER A 18 10.51 -2.80 0.47
N ASP A 19 10.69 -3.86 1.24
CA ASP A 19 11.93 -4.61 1.42
C ASP A 19 12.10 -5.76 0.41
N ASP A 20 11.04 -6.11 -0.34
CA ASP A 20 11.07 -7.14 -1.37
C ASP A 20 11.31 -6.53 -2.76
N GLU A 21 12.59 -6.33 -3.09
CA GLU A 21 13.02 -5.84 -4.40
C GLU A 21 13.36 -6.99 -5.35
N HIS A 22 12.86 -6.90 -6.59
CA HIS A 22 13.17 -7.85 -7.65
C HIS A 22 13.92 -7.18 -8.80
N ASP A 23 14.95 -7.86 -9.30
CA ASP A 23 15.70 -7.41 -10.46
C ASP A 23 14.83 -7.39 -11.71
N LEU A 24 14.76 -6.24 -12.38
CA LEU A 24 14.13 -6.15 -13.69
C LEU A 24 14.95 -6.97 -14.69
N TYR A 25 14.32 -7.96 -15.32
CA TYR A 25 14.97 -8.71 -16.39
C TYR A 25 15.12 -7.81 -17.61
N ALA A 26 16.36 -7.40 -17.89
CA ALA A 26 16.68 -6.51 -18.98
C ALA A 26 16.33 -7.14 -20.34
N ALA A 27 15.21 -6.71 -20.95
CA ALA A 27 15.08 -6.70 -22.41
C ALA A 27 15.71 -5.43 -23.01
N HIS A 28 15.78 -4.33 -22.23
CA HIS A 28 16.38 -3.06 -22.63
C HIS A 28 17.04 -2.38 -21.42
N GLU A 29 18.35 -2.61 -21.24
CA GLU A 29 19.40 -1.82 -20.57
C GLU A 29 19.17 -1.04 -19.24
N SER A 30 17.98 -1.02 -18.62
CA SER A 30 17.82 -0.41 -17.30
C SER A 30 18.14 -1.44 -16.21
N LYS A 31 19.33 -1.34 -15.62
CA LYS A 31 19.65 -1.99 -14.35
C LYS A 31 18.84 -1.30 -13.25
N GLY A 32 17.68 -1.83 -12.91
CA GLY A 32 16.83 -1.30 -11.85
C GLY A 32 16.10 -2.43 -11.15
N ALA A 33 15.77 -2.22 -9.88
CA ALA A 33 14.90 -3.08 -9.11
C ALA A 33 13.49 -2.49 -9.03
N ALA A 34 12.50 -3.36 -8.90
CA ALA A 34 11.09 -3.03 -8.72
C ALA A 34 10.45 -3.99 -7.71
N HIS A 35 9.41 -3.54 -7.01
CA HIS A 35 8.71 -4.32 -5.97
C HIS A 35 7.65 -5.26 -6.54
N PHE A 36 7.22 -5.03 -7.78
CA PHE A 36 6.37 -5.97 -8.50
C PHE A 36 6.70 -5.95 -9.99
N ILE A 37 6.82 -7.13 -10.60
CA ILE A 37 7.12 -7.30 -12.02
C ILE A 37 6.16 -8.33 -12.61
N LYS A 38 5.54 -7.99 -13.74
CA LYS A 38 4.68 -8.91 -14.47
C LYS A 38 4.86 -8.78 -15.98
N LYS A 39 5.02 -9.91 -16.65
CA LYS A 39 4.92 -10.00 -18.11
C LYS A 39 3.53 -10.51 -18.47
N TRP A 40 2.71 -9.67 -19.09
CA TRP A 40 1.38 -10.06 -19.53
C TRP A 40 1.43 -10.89 -20.80
N GLU A 41 0.41 -11.71 -21.01
CA GLU A 41 0.32 -12.53 -22.22
C GLU A 41 0.18 -11.64 -23.45
N GLY A 42 1.14 -11.75 -24.37
CA GLY A 42 1.17 -10.96 -25.60
C GLY A 42 2.02 -9.68 -25.52
N ASP A 43 2.48 -9.29 -24.33
CA ASP A 43 3.34 -8.12 -24.18
C ASP A 43 4.80 -8.44 -24.53
N LYS A 44 5.46 -7.47 -25.18
CA LYS A 44 6.89 -7.55 -25.51
C LYS A 44 7.75 -7.27 -24.28
N ASP A 45 7.36 -6.23 -23.53
CA ASP A 45 8.06 -5.72 -22.37
C ASP A 45 7.40 -6.19 -21.06
N GLN A 46 8.14 -6.08 -19.95
CA GLN A 46 7.59 -6.32 -18.62
C GLN A 46 6.92 -5.05 -18.09
N SER A 47 5.76 -5.21 -17.47
CA SER A 47 5.18 -4.19 -16.62
C SER A 47 5.78 -4.29 -15.22
N TYR A 48 5.93 -3.16 -14.55
CA TYR A 48 6.43 -3.15 -13.18
C TYR A 48 5.85 -2.00 -12.36
N LEU A 49 5.96 -2.18 -11.06
CA LEU A 49 5.61 -1.22 -10.03
C LEU A 49 6.79 -1.10 -9.08
N LYS A 50 7.17 0.14 -8.76
CA LYS A 50 8.26 0.43 -7.81
C LYS A 50 7.79 1.42 -6.75
N ILE A 51 7.94 1.06 -5.49
CA ILE A 51 7.79 2.00 -4.38
C ILE A 51 8.96 2.99 -4.45
N VAL A 52 8.64 4.28 -4.47
CA VAL A 52 9.65 5.34 -4.53
C VAL A 52 9.62 6.15 -3.26
N GLU A 53 10.80 6.42 -2.72
CA GLU A 53 10.93 7.35 -1.62
C GLU A 53 10.52 8.75 -2.08
N PRO A 54 9.67 9.44 -1.32
CA PRO A 54 9.27 10.78 -1.65
C PRO A 54 10.48 11.72 -1.59
N LYS A 55 10.65 12.58 -2.59
CA LYS A 55 11.77 13.54 -2.64
C LYS A 55 11.67 14.66 -1.59
N ASN A 56 10.52 14.79 -0.94
CA ASN A 56 10.19 15.81 0.06
C ASN A 56 9.70 15.14 1.36
N GLU A 57 9.48 15.94 2.40
CA GLU A 57 8.87 15.58 3.70
C GLU A 57 7.41 15.09 3.58
N LEU A 58 7.12 14.10 2.74
CA LEU A 58 5.85 13.41 2.84
C LEU A 58 5.81 12.68 4.17
N LYS A 59 4.73 12.93 4.93
CA LYS A 59 4.43 12.19 6.15
C LYS A 59 4.08 10.76 5.73
N THR A 60 5.03 9.85 5.92
CA THR A 60 4.79 8.40 5.75
C THR A 60 3.97 7.83 6.92
N GLU A 61 3.80 8.62 7.98
CA GLU A 61 3.08 8.26 9.20
C GLU A 61 1.78 9.06 9.31
N TYR A 62 0.68 8.37 9.63
CA TYR A 62 -0.58 9.00 10.00
C TYR A 62 -0.58 9.27 11.49
N THR A 63 -0.64 10.55 11.88
CA THR A 63 -0.59 10.97 13.29
C THR A 63 -1.88 11.67 13.68
N LYS A 64 -2.09 11.88 14.99
CA LYS A 64 -3.24 12.64 15.50
C LYS A 64 -3.35 14.06 14.94
N GLU A 65 -2.24 14.68 14.53
CA GLU A 65 -2.28 16.00 13.88
C GLU A 65 -3.00 15.99 12.53
N ASN A 66 -3.08 14.81 11.88
CA ASN A 66 -3.70 14.60 10.58
C ASN A 66 -5.05 13.90 10.69
N GLU A 67 -5.64 13.84 11.90
CA GLU A 67 -6.94 13.20 12.13
C GLU A 67 -8.00 13.79 11.17
N GLN A 68 -8.71 12.92 10.46
CA GLN A 68 -9.69 13.24 9.41
C GLN A 68 -9.15 13.97 8.17
N GLU A 69 -7.83 14.10 8.04
CA GLU A 69 -7.19 14.64 6.83
C GLU A 69 -6.73 13.52 5.90
N TRP A 70 -6.81 13.79 4.58
CA TRP A 70 -6.21 12.94 3.58
C TRP A 70 -4.71 13.23 3.50
N ILE A 71 -3.87 12.21 3.70
CA ILE A 71 -2.42 12.30 3.53
C ILE A 71 -1.92 11.28 2.50
N THR A 72 -0.78 11.58 1.89
CA THR A 72 -0.09 10.64 1.00
C THR A 72 0.89 9.79 1.80
N VAL A 73 0.59 8.50 1.95
CA VAL A 73 1.45 7.55 2.68
C VAL A 73 2.40 6.77 1.78
N LEU A 74 2.11 6.64 0.49
CA LEU A 74 2.87 5.83 -0.45
C LEU A 74 2.90 6.46 -1.85
N ILE A 75 4.09 6.49 -2.47
CA ILE A 75 4.25 6.86 -3.89
C ILE A 75 4.80 5.67 -4.65
N ILE A 76 4.23 5.46 -5.84
CA ILE A 76 4.52 4.32 -6.68
C ILE A 76 4.82 4.77 -8.12
N ASP A 77 5.99 4.41 -8.64
CA ASP A 77 6.31 4.50 -10.07
C ASP A 77 5.75 3.26 -10.81
N CYS A 78 4.90 3.51 -11.79
CA CYS A 78 4.11 2.52 -12.48
C CYS A 78 4.45 2.49 -13.98
N ARG A 79 4.79 1.32 -14.53
CA ARG A 79 4.98 1.14 -15.98
C ARG A 79 4.20 -0.06 -16.49
N GLY A 80 3.24 0.18 -17.37
CA GLY A 80 2.41 -0.87 -17.99
C GLY A 80 1.49 -1.60 -17.01
N VAL A 81 1.32 -1.08 -15.79
CA VAL A 81 0.41 -1.56 -14.75
C VAL A 81 0.07 -0.37 -13.85
N GLU A 82 -1.17 -0.30 -13.37
CA GLU A 82 -1.61 0.71 -12.38
C GLU A 82 -2.39 0.03 -11.25
N PRO A 83 -2.17 0.38 -9.97
CA PRO A 83 -3.04 -0.05 -8.88
C PRO A 83 -4.43 0.55 -9.04
N THR A 84 -5.45 -0.22 -8.68
CA THR A 84 -6.86 0.17 -8.83
C THR A 84 -7.67 0.01 -7.56
N HIS A 85 -7.10 -0.71 -6.61
CA HIS A 85 -7.71 -1.05 -5.34
C HIS A 85 -6.56 -1.32 -4.38
N TRP A 86 -6.72 -0.90 -3.14
CA TRP A 86 -5.81 -1.17 -2.05
C TRP A 86 -6.57 -1.92 -0.96
N MET A 87 -5.90 -2.89 -0.36
CA MET A 87 -6.42 -3.68 0.75
C MET A 87 -5.35 -3.62 1.84
N PRO A 88 -5.50 -2.75 2.86
CA PRO A 88 -4.65 -2.84 4.04
C PRO A 88 -4.87 -4.23 4.67
N ARG A 89 -3.79 -4.86 5.12
CA ARG A 89 -3.82 -6.12 5.86
C ARG A 89 -3.03 -5.93 7.15
N ASN A 90 -2.25 -6.92 7.52
CA ASN A 90 -1.09 -6.81 8.39
C ASN A 90 0.00 -5.93 7.75
N ASP A 91 1.00 -5.51 8.55
CA ASP A 91 2.16 -4.65 8.19
C ASP A 91 2.07 -3.19 8.70
N PHE A 92 1.21 -2.89 9.66
CA PHE A 92 1.14 -1.57 10.32
C PHE A 92 1.62 -1.63 11.76
N THR A 93 2.44 -0.67 12.16
CA THR A 93 2.75 -0.43 13.57
C THR A 93 1.91 0.73 14.10
N ILE A 94 1.31 0.57 15.28
CA ILE A 94 0.51 1.62 15.93
C ILE A 94 1.19 2.02 17.23
N GLU A 95 1.47 3.31 17.41
CA GLU A 95 1.90 3.88 18.70
C GLU A 95 0.77 4.70 19.32
N THR A 96 0.42 4.39 20.56
CA THR A 96 -0.59 5.11 21.34
C THR A 96 -0.01 6.36 22.00
N GLU A 97 -0.86 7.31 22.41
CA GLU A 97 -0.41 8.49 23.17
C GLU A 97 0.24 8.14 24.53
N SER A 98 -0.02 6.95 25.06
CA SER A 98 0.61 6.43 26.28
C SER A 98 2.00 5.83 26.03
N GLY A 99 2.43 5.70 24.78
CA GLY A 99 3.72 5.10 24.38
C GLY A 99 3.69 3.57 24.32
N GLU A 100 2.52 2.96 24.34
CA GLU A 100 2.33 1.53 24.04
C GLU A 100 2.30 1.34 22.53
N THR A 101 2.98 0.30 22.04
CA THR A 101 3.17 0.00 20.62
C THR A 101 2.57 -1.36 20.30
N TYR A 102 1.80 -1.42 19.21
CA TYR A 102 1.30 -2.64 18.59
C TYR A 102 2.10 -2.90 17.32
N GLU A 103 2.75 -4.07 17.25
CA GLU A 103 3.62 -4.45 16.13
C GLU A 103 2.81 -4.98 14.95
N ASP A 104 3.47 -5.11 13.79
CA ASP A 104 2.84 -5.49 12.52
C ASP A 104 2.04 -6.79 12.55
N GLU A 105 2.45 -7.77 13.36
CA GLU A 105 1.77 -9.05 13.54
C GLU A 105 0.47 -8.96 14.35
N ASP A 106 0.29 -7.90 15.14
CA ASP A 106 -0.88 -7.67 16.01
C ASP A 106 -1.89 -6.68 15.40
N VAL A 107 -1.53 -6.04 14.29
CA VAL A 107 -2.39 -5.07 13.59
C VAL A 107 -2.85 -5.65 12.26
N ASP A 108 -4.04 -6.24 12.26
CA ASP A 108 -4.72 -6.67 11.02
C ASP A 108 -5.97 -5.83 10.78
N PHE A 109 -6.00 -5.16 9.63
CA PHE A 109 -7.15 -4.41 9.16
C PHE A 109 -8.13 -5.34 8.46
N GLU A 110 -9.09 -5.87 9.20
CA GLU A 110 -10.18 -6.63 8.61
C GLU A 110 -11.21 -5.69 7.95
N GLU A 111 -11.75 -6.10 6.80
CA GLU A 111 -12.92 -5.43 6.22
C GLU A 111 -14.12 -5.68 7.15
N ALA A 112 -14.60 -4.62 7.79
CA ALA A 112 -15.78 -4.67 8.61
C ALA A 112 -16.99 -5.04 7.74
N GLY A 113 -17.56 -6.21 7.98
CA GLY A 113 -18.69 -6.71 7.22
C GLY A 113 -19.91 -5.80 7.41
N ASP A 114 -20.45 -5.30 6.29
CA ASP A 114 -21.55 -4.30 6.12
C ASP A 114 -21.14 -2.95 5.50
N GLY A 115 -19.90 -2.82 5.02
CA GLY A 115 -19.45 -1.62 4.29
C GLY A 115 -18.95 -0.50 5.20
N GLN A 116 -18.62 -0.83 6.45
CA GLN A 116 -18.01 0.07 7.44
C GLN A 116 -16.50 0.31 7.22
N GLY A 117 -15.93 -0.19 6.12
CA GLY A 117 -14.52 0.00 5.77
C GLY A 117 -13.60 -0.94 6.54
N PHE A 118 -12.33 -0.58 6.67
CA PHE A 118 -11.35 -1.38 7.41
C PHE A 118 -11.26 -0.88 8.87
N ILE A 119 -11.23 -1.82 9.82
CA ILE A 119 -11.23 -1.51 11.25
C ILE A 119 -10.17 -2.36 11.96
N TRP A 120 -9.49 -1.75 12.93
CA TRP A 120 -8.67 -2.42 13.93
C TRP A 120 -9.05 -1.89 15.32
N ALA A 121 -9.09 -2.75 16.34
CA ALA A 121 -9.37 -2.36 17.71
C ALA A 121 -8.71 -3.32 18.71
N ASP A 122 -8.22 -2.76 19.82
CA ASP A 122 -7.64 -3.50 20.94
C ASP A 122 -7.89 -2.77 22.27
N VAL A 123 -7.41 -3.34 23.38
CA VAL A 123 -7.42 -2.76 24.71
C VAL A 123 -6.00 -2.68 25.23
N ASN A 124 -5.57 -1.47 25.57
CA ASN A 124 -4.22 -1.20 26.06
C ASN A 124 -3.98 -1.75 27.48
N ASP A 125 -2.74 -1.75 27.95
CA ASP A 125 -2.36 -2.27 29.28
C ASP A 125 -3.08 -1.57 30.44
N ALA A 126 -3.55 -0.34 30.23
CA ALA A 126 -4.32 0.42 31.21
C ALA A 126 -5.84 0.09 31.20
N GLY A 127 -6.28 -0.84 30.34
CA GLY A 127 -7.67 -1.22 30.18
C GLY A 127 -8.51 -0.21 29.38
N GLN A 128 -7.88 0.61 28.55
CA GLN A 128 -8.53 1.59 27.69
C GLN A 128 -8.64 1.04 26.26
N GLU A 129 -9.79 1.24 25.63
CA GLU A 129 -10.01 0.85 24.24
C GLU A 129 -9.20 1.76 23.30
N VAL A 130 -8.50 1.16 22.35
CA VAL A 130 -7.80 1.82 21.26
C VAL A 130 -8.31 1.26 19.94
N SER A 131 -8.51 2.11 18.93
CA SER A 131 -9.02 1.66 17.64
C SER A 131 -8.67 2.61 16.52
N ILE A 132 -8.59 2.06 15.32
CA ILE A 132 -8.61 2.77 14.04
C ILE A 132 -9.86 2.32 13.32
N SER A 133 -10.73 3.27 13.00
CA SER A 133 -12.02 2.99 12.35
C SER A 133 -12.24 3.93 11.17
N ASN A 134 -13.12 3.53 10.25
CA ASN A 134 -13.43 4.28 9.03
C ASN A 134 -12.17 4.59 8.21
N LEU A 135 -11.26 3.62 8.11
CA LEU A 135 -10.08 3.78 7.25
C LEU A 135 -10.55 3.82 5.79
N GLU A 136 -10.28 4.96 5.15
CA GLU A 136 -10.56 5.23 3.74
C GLU A 136 -9.25 5.40 2.97
N TYR A 137 -9.29 5.16 1.66
CA TYR A 137 -8.14 5.35 0.78
C TYR A 137 -8.53 5.91 -0.59
N SER A 138 -7.56 6.54 -1.24
CA SER A 138 -7.67 7.04 -2.61
C SER A 138 -6.38 6.74 -3.36
N LEU A 139 -6.52 6.40 -4.65
CA LEU A 139 -5.39 6.21 -5.56
C LEU A 139 -5.45 7.31 -6.61
N GLU A 140 -4.49 8.24 -6.55
CA GLU A 140 -4.43 9.37 -7.46
C GLU A 140 -3.26 9.21 -8.44
N ALA A 141 -3.52 9.43 -9.72
CA ALA A 141 -2.47 9.50 -10.73
C ALA A 141 -1.78 10.88 -10.63
N CYS A 142 -0.45 10.89 -10.48
CA CYS A 142 0.37 12.11 -10.53
C CYS A 142 0.57 12.65 -11.95
#